data_AF-A0A959EQF8-F1
#
_entry.id   AF-A0A959EQF8-F1
#
_cell.length_a   1.000
_cell.length_b   1.000
_cell.length_c   1.000
_cell.angle_alpha   90.00
_cell.angle_beta   90.00
_cell.angle_gamma   90.00
#
_symmetry.space_group_name_H-M   'P 1'
#
loop_
_entity.id
_entity.type
_entity.pdbx_description
1 polymer ?
#
loop_
_entity_poly.entity_id
_entity_poly.type
_entity_poly.pdbx_seq_one_letter_code
_entity_poly.pdbx_strand_id
1 'polypeptide(L)' 'MEIWDLYTREGEPTGRTMVRGDRIPAEHYHLVVHFWLQNAAGEYLVQKRADHVAMNPGIWA' A
#
# COMPACT_ATOMS: atom_id res chain seq x y z
N MET A 1 -10.19 9.41 6.66
CA MET A 1 -9.44 8.49 7.52
C MET A 1 -9.64 7.09 6.96
N GLU A 2 -8.57 6.42 6.57
CA GLU A 2 -8.62 5.07 5.99
C GLU A 2 -8.35 4.04 7.10
N ILE A 3 -9.01 2.88 7.04
CA ILE A 3 -8.91 1.79 8.02
C ILE A 3 -8.36 0.55 7.31
N TRP A 4 -7.39 -0.11 7.94
CA TRP A 4 -6.75 -1.32 7.44
C TRP A 4 -7.07 -2.51 8.33
N ASP A 5 -7.40 -3.65 7.73
CA ASP A 5 -7.42 -4.94 8.41
C ASP A 5 -5.99 -5.38 8.72
N LEU A 6 -5.82 -6.01 9.88
CA LEU A 6 -4.54 -6.57 10.31
C LEU A 6 -4.50 -8.07 10.09
N TYR A 7 -3.34 -8.52 9.62
CA TYR A 7 -3.05 -9.89 9.25
C TYR A 7 -1.87 -10.42 10.07
N THR A 8 -1.83 -11.74 10.22
CA THR A 8 -0.63 -12.44 10.69
C THR A 8 0.44 -12.40 9.61
N ARG A 9 1.64 -12.86 9.96
CA ARG A 9 2.76 -12.98 9.02
C ARG A 9 2.43 -13.92 7.85
N GLU A 10 1.61 -14.93 8.10
CA GLU A 10 1.15 -15.93 7.13
C GLU A 10 0.03 -15.40 6.23
N GLY A 11 -0.43 -14.17 6.46
CA GLY A 11 -1.50 -13.54 5.67
C GLY A 11 -2.91 -13.92 6.12
N GLU A 12 -3.06 -14.50 7.31
CA GLU A 12 -4.37 -14.84 7.87
C GLU A 12 -5.01 -13.63 8.57
N PRO A 13 -6.33 -13.42 8.46
CA PRO A 13 -7.00 -12.30 9.10
C PRO A 13 -6.98 -12.43 10.63
N THR A 14 -6.58 -11.36 11.33
CA THR A 14 -6.58 -11.35 12.81
C THR A 14 -7.92 -10.92 13.42
N GLY A 15 -8.85 -10.41 12.60
CA GLY A 15 -10.10 -9.79 13.05
C GLY A 15 -9.94 -8.40 13.67
N ARG A 16 -8.72 -7.83 13.64
CA ARG A 16 -8.41 -6.49 14.16
C ARG A 16 -8.22 -5.50 13.01
N THR A 17 -8.43 -4.21 13.30
CA THR A 17 -8.20 -3.11 12.37
C THR A 17 -7.29 -2.03 12.96
N MET A 18 -6.76 -1.16 12.10
CA MET A 18 -5.99 0.03 12.49
C MET A 18 -6.28 1.23 11.57
N VAL A 19 -5.96 2.44 12.00
CA VAL A 19 -6.02 3.64 11.16
C VAL A 19 -4.75 3.74 10.31
N ARG A 20 -4.88 4.00 9.01
CA ARG A 20 -3.76 4.26 8.11
C ARG A 20 -2.94 5.45 8.58
N GLY A 21 -1.62 5.27 8.67
CA GLY A 21 -0.66 6.29 9.08
C GLY A 21 -0.16 6.13 10.53
N ASP A 22 -0.90 5.38 11.35
CA ASP A 22 -0.41 4.98 12.67
C ASP A 22 0.68 3.91 12.55
N ARG A 23 1.45 3.74 13.63
CA ARG A 23 2.44 2.67 13.71
C ARG A 23 1.74 1.32 13.71
N ILE A 24 2.08 0.47 12.74
CA ILE A 24 1.61 -0.91 12.69
C ILE A 24 2.08 -1.63 13.97
N PRO A 25 1.19 -2.31 14.72
CA PRO A 25 1.57 -3.07 15.90
C PRO A 25 2.61 -4.16 15.57
N ALA A 26 3.46 -4.50 16.54
CA ALA A 26 4.43 -5.59 16.38
C ALA A 26 3.72 -6.91 16.02
N GLU A 27 4.35 -7.71 15.16
CA GLU A 27 3.79 -8.97 14.62
C GLU A 27 2.43 -8.84 13.93
N HIS A 28 2.08 -7.64 13.43
CA HIS A 28 0.90 -7.42 12.59
C HIS A 28 1.31 -6.85 11.23
N TYR A 29 0.50 -7.16 10.22
CA TYR A 29 0.74 -6.79 8.83
C TYR A 29 -0.55 -6.24 8.23
N HIS A 30 -0.46 -5.51 7.12
CA HIS A 30 -1.61 -5.12 6.31
C HIS A 30 -1.34 -5.47 4.85
N LEU A 31 -2.39 -5.72 4.08
CA LEU A 31 -2.26 -6.04 2.66
C LEU A 31 -1.99 -4.79 1.82
N VAL A 32 -1.14 -4.95 0.80
CA VAL A 32 -0.83 -3.93 -0.20
C VAL A 32 -0.98 -4.56 -1.58
N VAL A 33 -1.56 -3.82 -2.52
CA VAL A 33 -1.63 -4.20 -3.93
C VAL A 33 -0.73 -3.28 -4.74
N HIS A 34 0.10 -3.86 -5.60
CA HIS A 34 0.88 -3.14 -6.60
C HIS A 34 0.54 -3.72 -7.97
N PHE A 35 0.19 -2.86 -8.93
CA PHE A 35 -0.20 -3.25 -10.28
C PHE A 35 0.34 -2.25 -11.29
N TRP A 36 0.52 -2.70 -12.52
CA TRP A 36 0.87 -1.85 -13.65
C TRP A 36 -0.29 -1.79 -14.63
N LEU A 37 -0.56 -0.60 -15.17
CA LEU A 37 -1.56 -0.41 -16.21
C LEU A 37 -0.89 -0.43 -17.57
N GLN A 38 -1.44 -1.20 -18.49
CA GLN A 38 -0.99 -1.26 -19.88
C GLN A 38 -2.10 -0.74 -20.81
N ASN A 39 -1.73 0.10 -21.78
CA ASN A 39 -2.66 0.55 -22.81
C ASN A 39 -2.73 -0.44 -24.00
N ALA A 40 -3.61 -0.18 -24.98
CA ALA A 40 -3.78 -1.05 -26.15
C ALA A 40 -2.54 -1.10 -27.08
N ALA A 41 -1.61 -0.16 -26.93
CA ALA A 41 -0.35 -0.13 -27.66
C ALA A 41 0.77 -0.93 -26.95
N GLY A 42 0.49 -1.51 -25.78
CA GLY A 42 1.46 -2.28 -25.00
C GLY A 42 2.36 -1.46 -24.08
N GLU A 43 2.08 -0.16 -23.91
CA GLU A 43 2.89 0.74 -23.08
C GLU A 43 2.41 0.72 -21.62
N TYR A 44 3.34 0.81 -20.68
CA TYR A 44 3.04 0.85 -19.24
C TYR A 44 2.93 2.28 -18.72
N LEU A 45 1.91 2.54 -17.89
CA LEU A 45 1.85 3.74 -17.09
C LEU A 45 2.74 3.60 -15.85
N VAL A 46 3.81 4.39 -15.80
CA VAL A 46 4.68 4.54 -14.62
C VAL A 46 4.43 5.92 -14.02
N GLN A 47 4.23 6.00 -12.70
CA GLN A 47 3.85 7.24 -12.03
C GLN A 47 5.02 7.79 -11.20
N LYS A 48 5.30 9.09 -11.36
CA LYS A 48 6.14 9.80 -10.39
C LYS A 48 5.28 10.26 -9.22
N ARG A 49 5.61 9.80 -8.01
CA ARG A 49 4.88 10.15 -6.79
C ARG A 49 5.00 11.65 -6.51
N ALA A 50 3.89 12.29 -6.12
CA ALA A 50 3.88 13.72 -5.82
C ALA A 50 4.73 14.05 -4.57
N ASP A 51 5.33 15.24 -4.51
CA ASP A 51 6.29 15.58 -3.46
C ASP A 51 5.67 15.69 -2.06
N HIS A 52 4.36 15.90 -1.97
CA HIS A 52 3.65 16.07 -0.69
C HIS A 52 3.18 14.75 -0.07
N VAL A 53 3.38 13.60 -0.71
CA VAL A 53 2.98 12.31 -0.11
C VAL A 53 3.97 11.90 0.98
N ALA A 54 3.46 11.38 2.09
CA ALA A 54 4.29 11.04 3.24
C ALA A 54 5.30 9.90 2.96
N MET A 55 4.94 8.96 2.08
CA MET A 55 5.77 7.79 1.77
C MET A 55 6.35 7.88 0.36
N ASN A 56 7.68 7.85 0.25
CA ASN A 56 8.43 7.85 -1.01
C ASN A 56 8.06 9.00 -1.98
N PRO A 57 8.13 10.28 -1.57
CA PRO A 57 7.88 11.41 -2.46
C PRO A 57 8.90 11.45 -3.61
N GLY A 58 8.45 11.84 -4.81
CA GLY A 58 9.31 12.02 -5.99
C GLY A 58 9.82 10.74 -6.67
N ILE A 59 9.56 9.57 -6.09
CA ILE A 59 9.99 8.27 -6.63
C ILE A 59 9.11 7.84 -7.81
N TRP A 60 9.71 7.24 -8.83
CA TRP A 60 9.01 6.56 -9.92
C TRP A 60 8.65 5.14 -9.51
N ALA A 61 7.38 4.79 -9.60
CA ALA A 61 6.85 3.46 -9.32
C ALA A 61 5.66 3.14 -10.22
#